data_AF-A0A7X5BW37-F1
#
_entry.id   AF-A0A7X5BW37-F1
#
_cell.length_a   1.000
_cell.length_b   1.000
_cell.length_c   1.000
_cell.angle_alpha   90.00
_cell.angle_beta   90.00
_cell.angle_gamma   90.00
#
_symmetry.space_group_name_H-M   'P 1'
#
loop_
_entity.id
_entity.type
_entity.pdbx_description
1 polymer ?
#
loop_
_entity_poly.entity_id
_entity_poly.type
_entity_poly.pdbx_seq_one_letter_code
_entity_poly.pdbx_strand_id
1 'polypeptide(L)'
;MSTATARHPVALSYSAQSDVVVTPDASRVQLALEGSRGTVGVSGQVKDPTLFRDALAAAFAVLSSDLRYRGRDRTAYLAYLMKQGKRASAQIWEAQKAFLDNALEGEEKKDAVLDPVLTVDPDQVSLEVFSRDESAYARLAFDNSLFDKRQAAHGSTFLDVPQDLPARLDRLRAYAPVVLEAHVAPTAKAAPATEPRAPRTVEVPHAWLRGFLQVQSAATLPATTCSIAPIDLYNLLFALRTRRSKKAPRALRFELVPGAPPRLVLEPWEQVLECHGGVYTGSAPAVVRTFGRQRLAALARLLPHAKSVHVQLLGPGLPVFWVIDLGAATLTLGLTGWTESGWSSAAAFDALMPRDVPEGLAESLRNRLRKDGPLAFEVLAKDAGAPKDQVRAALQLECLRGRVLFDVSRSTYRPRELMPTPVDEAALRYGNEREARAHRLLGDGSPGSGEVKLTQVHDIVGEGTRIQGEVVDREAVRSFFPSFTMDLEGRVKDASCGCPHFRRSGLREGPCEHMLALRLAYARRRAEEEALRQTPEGRKLIRAETRAYVRRDPATGLEQVYRVSLDGKVVALTWGPRLGDSRHQRLWFDTDTEARTAYFSRLEKLTADGYIDAASTLV
;
A
#
# COMPACT_ATOMS: atom_id res chain seq x y z
N MET A 1 27.98 -3.11 12.89
CA MET A 1 27.34 -4.42 12.66
C MET A 1 26.06 -4.14 11.91
N SER A 2 26.01 -4.54 10.64
CA SER A 2 24.79 -4.44 9.83
C SER A 2 23.70 -5.22 10.53
N THR A 3 22.57 -4.59 10.84
CA THR A 3 21.38 -5.30 11.35
C THR A 3 20.90 -6.21 10.23
N ALA A 4 21.31 -7.48 10.25
CA ALA A 4 20.84 -8.46 9.29
C ALA A 4 19.32 -8.55 9.44
N THR A 5 18.59 -8.03 8.46
CA THR A 5 17.13 -8.15 8.41
C THR A 5 16.79 -9.63 8.43
N ALA A 6 15.94 -10.06 9.35
CA ALA A 6 15.48 -11.45 9.39
C ALA A 6 14.91 -11.87 8.01
N ARG A 7 15.24 -13.08 7.58
CA ARG A 7 14.88 -13.61 6.27
C ARG A 7 14.20 -14.97 6.41
N HIS A 8 13.27 -15.23 5.51
CA HIS A 8 12.56 -16.50 5.40
C HIS A 8 13.06 -17.24 4.15
N PRO A 9 13.70 -18.42 4.30
CA PRO A 9 14.21 -19.19 3.17
C PRO A 9 13.05 -19.84 2.41
N VAL A 10 13.01 -19.67 1.09
CA VAL A 10 12.01 -20.29 0.21
C VAL A 10 12.71 -21.08 -0.88
N ALA A 11 12.62 -22.41 -0.82
CA ALA A 11 13.15 -23.28 -1.86
C ALA A 11 12.22 -23.27 -3.07
N LEU A 12 12.78 -22.98 -4.25
CA LEU A 12 12.09 -22.91 -5.52
C LEU A 12 12.72 -23.90 -6.51
N SER A 13 11.90 -24.78 -7.07
CA SER A 13 12.30 -25.73 -8.09
C SER A 13 11.26 -25.78 -9.20
N TYR A 14 11.70 -25.50 -10.43
CA TYR A 14 10.86 -25.49 -11.62
C TYR A 14 11.35 -26.56 -12.59
N SER A 15 10.44 -27.42 -13.05
CA SER A 15 10.78 -28.50 -14.00
C SER A 15 11.03 -28.00 -15.44
N ALA A 16 10.69 -26.74 -15.72
CA ALA A 16 10.86 -26.05 -16.98
C ALA A 16 10.99 -24.53 -16.72
N GLN A 17 11.25 -23.74 -17.76
CA GLN A 17 11.16 -22.27 -17.72
C GLN A 17 9.89 -21.79 -18.41
N SER A 18 9.33 -20.67 -17.95
CA SER A 18 8.22 -20.02 -18.64
C SER A 18 8.67 -19.47 -19.99
N ASP A 19 7.86 -19.68 -21.03
CA ASP A 19 8.18 -19.26 -22.39
C ASP A 19 6.92 -18.93 -23.22
N VAL A 20 7.12 -18.22 -24.32
CA VAL A 20 6.10 -17.91 -25.32
C VAL A 20 6.59 -18.41 -26.68
N VAL A 21 5.97 -19.47 -27.17
CA VAL A 21 6.24 -20.02 -28.50
C VAL A 21 5.24 -19.43 -29.47
N VAL A 22 5.73 -18.70 -30.47
CA VAL A 22 4.91 -18.08 -31.52
C VAL A 22 5.22 -18.75 -32.85
N THR A 23 4.21 -19.35 -33.48
CA THR A 23 4.27 -19.89 -34.85
C THR A 23 3.38 -19.04 -35.78
N PRO A 24 3.44 -19.26 -37.11
CA PRO A 24 2.53 -18.57 -38.04
C PRO A 24 1.05 -18.83 -37.74
N ASP A 25 0.71 -20.04 -37.28
CA ASP A 25 -0.68 -20.51 -37.16
C ASP A 25 -1.24 -20.44 -35.74
N ALA A 26 -0.38 -20.42 -34.71
CA ALA A 26 -0.81 -20.39 -33.31
C ALA A 26 0.29 -19.80 -32.40
N SER A 27 -0.09 -19.39 -31.20
CA SER A 27 0.85 -19.09 -30.12
C SER A 27 0.54 -19.93 -28.90
N ARG A 28 1.59 -20.25 -28.14
CA ARG A 28 1.48 -20.97 -26.88
C ARG A 28 2.23 -20.21 -25.81
N VAL A 29 1.54 -19.94 -24.71
CA VAL A 29 2.12 -19.33 -23.51
C VAL A 29 2.28 -20.43 -22.48
N GLN A 30 3.53 -20.81 -22.23
CA GLN A 30 3.90 -21.82 -21.26
C GLN A 30 4.36 -21.12 -19.97
N LEU A 31 3.68 -21.41 -18.88
CA LEU A 31 3.97 -20.85 -17.55
C LEU A 31 4.44 -21.99 -16.64
N ALA A 32 5.72 -22.00 -16.29
CA ALA A 32 6.29 -23.03 -15.43
C ALA A 32 5.96 -22.73 -13.96
N LEU A 33 5.37 -23.72 -13.29
CA LEU A 33 4.95 -23.61 -11.89
C LEU A 33 5.86 -24.40 -10.97
N GLU A 34 6.03 -23.91 -9.74
CA GLU A 34 6.85 -24.55 -8.72
C GLU A 34 6.17 -25.83 -8.20
N GLY A 35 6.93 -26.93 -8.07
CA GLY A 35 6.37 -28.27 -7.91
C GLY A 35 6.26 -28.85 -6.51
N SER A 36 6.84 -28.21 -5.48
CA SER A 36 6.85 -28.74 -4.10
C SER A 36 5.46 -28.89 -3.47
N ARG A 37 4.43 -28.22 -4.01
CA ARG A 37 3.07 -28.13 -3.45
C ARG A 37 2.03 -29.05 -4.11
N GLY A 38 2.48 -30.03 -4.88
CA GLY A 38 1.60 -30.96 -5.59
C GLY A 38 1.15 -30.41 -6.95
N THR A 39 0.13 -31.04 -7.54
CA THR A 39 -0.31 -30.71 -8.91
C THR A 39 -1.21 -29.48 -8.93
N VAL A 40 -0.65 -28.34 -9.35
CA VAL A 40 -1.40 -27.12 -9.67
C VAL A 40 -1.21 -26.82 -11.16
N GLY A 41 -2.27 -26.34 -11.81
CA GLY A 41 -2.14 -25.91 -13.20
C GLY A 41 -3.45 -25.55 -13.88
N VAL A 42 -3.34 -24.91 -15.03
CA VAL A 42 -4.46 -24.61 -15.92
C VAL A 42 -4.00 -24.69 -17.36
N SER A 43 -4.83 -25.27 -18.21
CA SER A 43 -4.66 -25.18 -19.66
C SER A 43 -5.98 -24.81 -20.34
N GLY A 44 -5.88 -24.13 -21.47
CA GLY A 44 -7.06 -23.73 -22.25
C GLY A 44 -6.71 -22.80 -23.39
N GLN A 45 -7.60 -22.72 -24.37
CA GLN A 45 -7.50 -21.75 -25.46
C GLN A 45 -8.04 -20.40 -24.97
N VAL A 46 -7.28 -19.33 -25.18
CA VAL A 46 -7.65 -17.97 -24.77
C VAL A 46 -8.56 -17.35 -25.83
N LYS A 47 -9.76 -16.91 -25.43
CA LYS A 47 -10.74 -16.28 -26.33
C LYS A 47 -10.38 -14.86 -26.75
N ASP A 48 -9.75 -14.11 -25.85
CA ASP A 48 -9.27 -12.76 -26.13
C ASP A 48 -7.75 -12.67 -25.87
N PRO A 49 -6.94 -12.97 -26.90
CA PRO A 49 -5.48 -12.87 -26.82
C PRO A 49 -4.96 -11.47 -26.47
N THR A 50 -5.68 -10.41 -26.87
CA THR A 50 -5.23 -9.03 -26.66
C THR A 50 -5.40 -8.62 -25.21
N LEU A 51 -6.58 -8.87 -24.63
CA LEU A 51 -6.84 -8.69 -23.21
C LEU A 51 -5.85 -9.49 -22.37
N PHE A 52 -5.67 -10.78 -22.70
CA PHE A 52 -4.78 -11.68 -21.96
C PHE A 52 -3.33 -11.16 -21.94
N ARG A 53 -2.80 -10.79 -23.12
CA ARG A 53 -1.44 -10.22 -23.26
C ARG A 53 -1.29 -8.94 -22.47
N ASP A 54 -2.19 -7.97 -22.68
CA ASP A 54 -2.06 -6.62 -22.10
C ASP A 54 -2.23 -6.67 -20.57
N ALA A 55 -3.10 -7.55 -20.08
CA ALA A 55 -3.29 -7.79 -18.65
C ALA A 55 -2.06 -8.40 -17.97
N LEU A 56 -1.46 -9.45 -18.56
CA LEU A 56 -0.20 -10.02 -18.05
C LEU A 56 0.94 -9.00 -18.09
N ALA A 57 1.06 -8.25 -19.19
CA ALA A 57 2.08 -7.22 -19.33
C ALA A 57 1.93 -6.13 -18.25
N ALA A 58 0.71 -5.71 -17.91
CA ALA A 58 0.46 -4.77 -16.83
C ALA A 58 0.86 -5.33 -15.46
N ALA A 59 0.54 -6.60 -15.16
CA ALA A 59 0.96 -7.25 -13.92
C ALA A 59 2.49 -7.36 -13.82
N PHE A 60 3.17 -7.77 -14.88
CA PHE A 60 4.64 -7.85 -14.91
C PHE A 60 5.33 -6.47 -14.87
N ALA A 61 4.69 -5.42 -15.38
CA ALA A 61 5.16 -4.05 -15.19
C ALA A 61 5.14 -3.65 -13.71
N VAL A 62 4.14 -4.08 -12.93
CA VAL A 62 4.12 -3.87 -11.47
C VAL A 62 5.22 -4.67 -10.78
N LEU A 63 5.39 -5.95 -11.11
CA LEU A 63 6.44 -6.82 -10.55
C LEU A 63 7.85 -6.25 -10.75
N SER A 64 8.13 -5.77 -11.97
CA SER A 64 9.44 -5.23 -12.34
C SER A 64 9.66 -3.77 -11.87
N SER A 65 8.60 -3.10 -11.41
CA SER A 65 8.69 -1.71 -10.97
C SER A 65 9.49 -1.55 -9.69
N ASP A 66 10.35 -0.53 -9.68
CA ASP A 66 11.16 -0.11 -8.55
C ASP A 66 11.33 1.41 -8.63
N LEU A 67 10.60 2.14 -7.79
CA LEU A 67 10.59 3.60 -7.78
C LEU A 67 11.58 4.19 -6.76
N ARG A 68 12.45 3.35 -6.18
CA ARG A 68 13.52 3.84 -5.31
C ARG A 68 14.45 4.76 -6.09
N TYR A 69 15.02 5.71 -5.37
CA TYR A 69 15.99 6.62 -5.98
C TYR A 69 17.21 5.83 -6.44
N ARG A 70 17.35 5.65 -7.75
CA ARG A 70 18.61 5.21 -8.35
C ARG A 70 19.49 6.44 -8.52
N GLY A 71 20.65 6.44 -7.86
CA GLY A 71 21.66 7.46 -8.09
C GLY A 71 21.92 7.58 -9.59
N ARG A 72 22.11 8.81 -10.09
CA ARG A 72 22.43 9.02 -11.51
C ARG A 72 23.64 8.16 -11.87
N ASP A 73 23.52 7.40 -12.95
CA ASP A 73 24.63 6.65 -13.50
C ASP A 73 25.76 7.64 -13.86
N ARG A 74 26.81 7.67 -13.03
CA ARG A 74 27.98 8.53 -13.22
C ARG A 74 29.06 7.84 -14.05
N THR A 75 28.82 6.65 -14.62
CA THR A 75 29.84 5.87 -15.33
C THR A 75 30.41 6.65 -16.51
N ALA A 76 29.56 7.34 -17.29
CA ALA A 76 30.02 8.22 -18.38
C ALA A 76 30.81 9.45 -17.88
N TYR A 77 30.43 10.00 -16.73
CA TYR A 77 31.12 11.14 -16.10
C TYR A 77 32.48 10.73 -15.51
N LEU A 78 32.55 9.54 -14.89
CA LEU A 78 33.78 8.93 -14.40
C LEU A 78 34.72 8.59 -15.56
N ALA A 79 34.22 8.01 -16.65
CA ALA A 79 34.99 7.75 -17.86
C ALA A 79 35.53 9.04 -18.50
N TYR A 80 34.73 10.11 -18.50
CA TYR A 80 35.15 11.44 -18.93
C TYR A 80 36.28 12.02 -18.05
N LEU A 81 36.13 11.94 -16.71
CA LEU A 81 37.15 12.42 -15.77
C LEU A 81 38.47 11.64 -15.85
N MET A 82 38.40 10.32 -16.03
CA MET A 82 39.56 9.47 -16.27
C MET A 82 40.28 9.83 -17.57
N LYS A 83 39.54 10.12 -18.64
CA LYS A 83 40.09 10.56 -19.93
C LYS A 83 40.78 11.94 -19.85
N GLN A 84 40.38 12.78 -18.91
CA GLN A 84 40.97 14.11 -18.65
C GLN A 84 42.25 14.07 -17.79
N GLY A 85 42.74 12.89 -17.39
CA GLY A 85 44.03 12.75 -16.68
C GLY A 85 44.04 13.29 -15.24
N LYS A 86 42.88 13.68 -14.69
CA LYS A 86 42.77 14.16 -13.31
C LYS A 86 42.97 12.99 -12.34
N ARG A 87 44.14 12.90 -11.72
CA ARG A 87 44.41 11.91 -10.66
C ARG A 87 43.49 12.14 -9.45
N ALA A 88 42.99 11.02 -8.93
CA ALA A 88 42.05 10.85 -7.82
C ALA A 88 41.82 12.07 -6.90
N SER A 89 40.74 12.80 -7.14
CA SER A 89 40.18 13.76 -6.19
C SER A 89 39.17 13.08 -5.26
N ALA A 90 38.91 13.67 -4.08
CA ALA A 90 37.88 13.17 -3.16
C ALA A 90 36.51 12.97 -3.84
N GLN A 91 36.19 13.78 -4.86
CA GLN A 91 34.97 13.67 -5.65
C GLN A 91 34.90 12.39 -6.50
N ILE A 92 36.04 11.89 -7.00
CA ILE A 92 36.12 10.62 -7.74
C ILE A 92 35.93 9.45 -6.77
N TRP A 93 36.53 9.53 -5.58
CA TRP A 93 36.37 8.51 -4.55
C TRP A 93 34.94 8.43 -4.01
N GLU A 94 34.30 9.57 -3.73
CA GLU A 94 32.88 9.61 -3.33
C GLU A 94 31.96 9.11 -4.44
N ALA A 95 32.25 9.42 -5.71
CA ALA A 95 31.47 8.91 -6.84
C ALA A 95 31.66 7.41 -7.07
N GLN A 96 32.88 6.88 -6.88
CA GLN A 96 33.17 5.44 -6.92
C GLN A 96 32.51 4.71 -5.75
N LYS A 97 32.58 5.26 -4.54
CA LYS A 97 31.90 4.70 -3.37
C LYS A 97 30.39 4.68 -3.57
N ALA A 98 29.78 5.78 -4.00
CA ALA A 98 28.36 5.83 -4.29
C ALA A 98 27.94 4.89 -5.44
N PHE A 99 28.82 4.63 -6.41
CA PHE A 99 28.60 3.65 -7.47
C PHE A 99 28.66 2.21 -6.93
N LEU A 100 29.68 1.88 -6.15
CA LEU A 100 29.86 0.55 -5.55
C LEU A 100 28.75 0.25 -4.55
N ASP A 101 28.38 1.21 -3.70
CA ASP A 101 27.27 1.09 -2.75
C ASP A 101 25.95 0.81 -3.52
N ASN A 102 25.67 1.54 -4.60
CA ASN A 102 24.47 1.34 -5.42
C ASN A 102 24.51 0.02 -6.23
N ALA A 103 25.69 -0.39 -6.71
CA ALA A 103 25.87 -1.65 -7.43
C ALA A 103 25.69 -2.85 -6.48
N LEU A 104 26.29 -2.82 -5.30
CA LEU A 104 26.18 -3.85 -4.27
C LEU A 104 24.76 -3.94 -3.72
N GLU A 105 24.12 -2.81 -3.40
CA GLU A 105 22.71 -2.78 -3.00
C GLU A 105 21.79 -3.31 -4.11
N GLY A 106 22.09 -3.00 -5.38
CA GLY A 106 21.35 -3.48 -6.53
C GLY A 106 21.46 -5.00 -6.75
N GLU A 107 22.66 -5.56 -6.56
CA GLU A 107 22.94 -7.00 -6.69
C GLU A 107 22.28 -7.80 -5.55
N GLU A 108 22.47 -7.41 -4.28
CA GLU A 108 21.87 -8.09 -3.11
C GLU A 108 20.33 -8.10 -3.16
N LYS A 109 19.72 -7.07 -3.78
CA LYS A 109 18.26 -6.95 -3.92
C LYS A 109 17.70 -7.67 -5.16
N LYS A 110 18.52 -8.02 -6.17
CA LYS A 110 18.06 -8.78 -7.35
C LYS A 110 17.57 -10.19 -6.99
N ASP A 111 18.16 -10.80 -5.95
CA ASP A 111 17.88 -12.19 -5.55
C ASP A 111 16.98 -12.33 -4.32
N ALA A 112 16.38 -11.24 -3.83
CA ALA A 112 15.68 -11.20 -2.54
C ALA A 112 14.13 -11.19 -2.62
N VAL A 113 13.54 -11.18 -3.83
CA VAL A 113 12.08 -11.03 -4.00
C VAL A 113 11.45 -12.36 -4.40
N LEU A 114 10.31 -12.68 -3.77
CA LEU A 114 9.55 -13.89 -4.03
C LEU A 114 8.99 -13.89 -5.47
N ASP A 115 8.99 -15.05 -6.10
CA ASP A 115 8.36 -15.21 -7.42
C ASP A 115 6.84 -14.97 -7.33
N PRO A 116 6.19 -14.52 -8.41
CA PRO A 116 4.74 -14.31 -8.42
C PRO A 116 3.95 -15.54 -8.01
N VAL A 117 2.80 -15.34 -7.39
CA VAL A 117 1.93 -16.43 -6.94
C VAL A 117 0.82 -16.63 -7.95
N LEU A 118 0.71 -17.83 -8.51
CA LEU A 118 -0.40 -18.22 -9.36
C LEU A 118 -1.35 -19.13 -8.57
N THR A 119 -2.62 -18.75 -8.53
CA THR A 119 -3.70 -19.48 -7.86
C THR A 119 -4.74 -19.89 -8.88
N VAL A 120 -5.10 -21.18 -8.89
CA VAL A 120 -6.14 -21.76 -9.74
C VAL A 120 -7.35 -22.10 -8.86
N ASP A 121 -8.33 -21.21 -8.82
CA ASP A 121 -9.60 -21.42 -8.15
C ASP A 121 -10.61 -22.16 -9.05
N PRO A 122 -11.72 -22.65 -8.48
CA PRO A 122 -12.83 -23.19 -9.27
C PRO A 122 -13.42 -22.20 -10.27
N ASP A 123 -13.50 -20.92 -9.92
CA ASP A 123 -14.16 -19.87 -10.70
C ASP A 123 -13.21 -19.01 -11.56
N GLN A 124 -11.91 -18.97 -11.23
CA GLN A 124 -10.93 -18.14 -11.95
C GLN A 124 -9.49 -18.65 -11.79
N VAL A 125 -8.58 -18.11 -12.60
CA VAL A 125 -7.13 -18.19 -12.35
C VAL A 125 -6.60 -16.80 -12.05
N SER A 126 -5.81 -16.65 -11.00
CA SER A 126 -5.23 -15.36 -10.62
C SER A 126 -3.72 -15.39 -10.43
N LEU A 127 -3.09 -14.27 -10.73
CA LEU A 127 -1.67 -14.00 -10.57
C LEU A 127 -1.51 -12.83 -9.60
N GLU A 128 -0.74 -13.03 -8.54
CA GLU A 128 -0.39 -12.00 -7.56
C GLU A 128 1.09 -11.64 -7.67
N VAL A 129 1.36 -10.34 -7.72
CA VAL A 129 2.70 -9.77 -7.81
C VAL A 129 2.85 -8.67 -6.76
N PHE A 130 4.08 -8.49 -6.28
CA PHE A 130 4.41 -7.39 -5.37
C PHE A 130 5.72 -6.76 -5.82
N SER A 131 5.75 -5.43 -5.84
CA SER A 131 6.88 -4.67 -6.37
C SER A 131 8.11 -4.83 -5.48
N ARG A 132 9.29 -4.65 -6.09
CA ARG A 132 10.58 -4.83 -5.40
C ARG A 132 10.84 -3.82 -4.28
N ASP A 133 10.19 -2.68 -4.34
CA ASP A 133 10.28 -1.61 -3.35
C ASP A 133 9.10 -1.60 -2.36
N GLU A 134 8.32 -2.70 -2.32
CA GLU A 134 7.24 -2.93 -1.35
C GLU A 134 6.08 -1.92 -1.39
N SER A 135 5.98 -1.14 -2.48
CA SER A 135 5.01 -0.05 -2.59
C SER A 135 3.82 -0.30 -3.53
N ALA A 136 3.80 -1.43 -4.24
CA ALA A 136 2.66 -1.86 -5.06
C ALA A 136 2.43 -3.36 -5.03
N TYR A 137 1.18 -3.74 -4.79
CA TYR A 137 0.63 -5.05 -4.99
C TYR A 137 -0.26 -5.04 -6.23
N ALA A 138 -0.22 -6.09 -7.05
CA ALA A 138 -1.25 -6.30 -8.05
C ALA A 138 -1.74 -7.74 -8.06
N ARG A 139 -3.04 -7.89 -8.25
CA ARG A 139 -3.72 -9.16 -8.49
C ARG A 139 -4.45 -9.09 -9.82
N LEU A 140 -4.02 -9.91 -10.75
CA LEU A 140 -4.70 -10.13 -12.02
C LEU A 140 -5.53 -11.41 -11.92
N ALA A 141 -6.83 -11.33 -12.13
CA ALA A 141 -7.72 -12.48 -12.17
C ALA A 141 -8.32 -12.63 -13.58
N PHE A 142 -8.27 -13.84 -14.12
CA PHE A 142 -8.94 -14.22 -15.36
C PHE A 142 -10.11 -15.13 -15.04
N ASP A 143 -11.30 -14.70 -15.42
CA ASP A 143 -12.52 -15.49 -15.27
C ASP A 143 -12.46 -16.72 -16.18
N ASN A 144 -13.08 -17.83 -15.75
CA ASN A 144 -13.14 -19.05 -16.55
C ASN A 144 -13.72 -18.83 -17.95
N SER A 145 -14.60 -17.84 -18.12
CA SER A 145 -15.18 -17.48 -19.42
C SER A 145 -14.15 -17.07 -20.47
N LEU A 146 -12.95 -16.62 -20.08
CA LEU A 146 -11.84 -16.29 -21.00
C LEU A 146 -11.26 -17.52 -21.70
N PHE A 147 -11.48 -18.72 -21.16
CA PHE A 147 -10.86 -19.95 -21.65
C PHE A 147 -11.88 -20.89 -22.31
N ASP A 148 -11.52 -21.43 -23.47
CA ASP A 148 -12.17 -22.57 -24.08
C ASP A 148 -11.43 -23.86 -23.74
N LYS A 149 -12.20 -24.95 -23.54
CA LYS A 149 -11.68 -26.29 -23.20
C LYS A 149 -10.76 -26.28 -21.98
N ARG A 150 -11.12 -25.48 -20.97
CA ARG A 150 -10.32 -25.32 -19.75
C ARG A 150 -10.16 -26.64 -19.01
N GLN A 151 -8.92 -26.99 -18.68
CA GLN A 151 -8.58 -28.02 -17.72
C GLN A 151 -7.82 -27.37 -16.56
N ALA A 152 -8.11 -27.77 -15.33
CA ALA A 152 -7.53 -27.14 -14.15
C ALA A 152 -7.25 -28.15 -13.04
N ALA A 153 -6.15 -27.91 -12.33
CA ALA A 153 -5.83 -28.53 -11.06
C ALA A 153 -5.69 -27.41 -10.02
N HIS A 154 -6.57 -27.43 -9.01
CA HIS A 154 -6.73 -26.34 -8.07
C HIS A 154 -5.59 -26.25 -7.06
N GLY A 155 -5.21 -25.02 -6.71
CA GLY A 155 -4.17 -24.75 -5.72
C GLY A 155 -3.44 -23.44 -5.98
N SER A 156 -2.45 -23.15 -5.14
CA SER A 156 -1.59 -21.96 -5.26
C SER A 156 -0.13 -22.40 -5.30
N THR A 157 0.67 -21.80 -6.18
CA THR A 157 2.11 -22.04 -6.25
C THR A 157 2.83 -20.86 -6.90
N PHE A 158 4.17 -20.89 -6.92
CA PHE A 158 4.96 -19.84 -7.57
C PHE A 158 5.06 -20.05 -9.07
N LEU A 159 5.15 -18.93 -9.79
CA LEU A 159 5.31 -18.86 -11.23
C LEU A 159 6.72 -18.38 -11.57
N ASP A 160 7.43 -19.12 -12.41
CA ASP A 160 8.68 -18.66 -13.01
C ASP A 160 8.41 -17.47 -13.95
N VAL A 161 9.07 -16.34 -13.73
CA VAL A 161 8.99 -15.17 -14.62
C VAL A 161 10.42 -14.73 -15.01
N PRO A 162 10.95 -15.26 -16.12
CA PRO A 162 12.21 -14.79 -16.70
C PRO A 162 12.13 -13.30 -17.07
N GLN A 163 13.27 -12.61 -17.02
CA GLN A 163 13.31 -11.15 -17.24
C GLN A 163 12.81 -10.73 -18.63
N ASP A 164 12.95 -11.60 -19.63
CA ASP A 164 12.56 -11.36 -21.01
C ASP A 164 11.17 -11.91 -21.36
N LEU A 165 10.51 -12.64 -20.45
CA LEU A 165 9.14 -13.15 -20.65
C LEU A 165 8.15 -12.04 -21.04
N PRO A 166 8.15 -10.84 -20.43
CA PRO A 166 7.26 -9.76 -20.86
C PRO A 166 7.50 -9.32 -22.31
N ALA A 167 8.76 -9.27 -22.75
CA ALA A 167 9.10 -8.92 -24.13
C ALA A 167 8.72 -10.03 -25.13
N ARG A 168 8.74 -11.31 -24.70
CA ARG A 168 8.23 -12.44 -25.49
C ARG A 168 6.70 -12.41 -25.59
N LEU A 169 5.99 -12.07 -24.52
CA LEU A 169 4.52 -11.89 -24.53
C LEU A 169 4.07 -10.79 -25.49
N ASP A 170 4.83 -9.70 -25.61
CA ASP A 170 4.53 -8.63 -26.58
C ASP A 170 4.56 -9.11 -28.04
N ARG A 171 5.15 -10.28 -28.34
CA ARG A 171 5.17 -10.90 -29.68
C ARG A 171 3.90 -11.68 -30.01
N LEU A 172 2.98 -11.85 -29.05
CA LEU A 172 1.71 -12.54 -29.28
C LEU A 172 0.90 -11.82 -30.36
N ARG A 173 0.45 -12.61 -31.34
CA ARG A 173 -0.35 -12.13 -32.46
C ARG A 173 -1.82 -12.23 -32.09
N ALA A 174 -2.51 -11.09 -32.08
CA ALA A 174 -3.93 -10.99 -31.70
C ALA A 174 -4.86 -11.87 -32.55
N TYR A 175 -4.51 -12.08 -33.83
CA TYR A 175 -5.33 -12.84 -34.78
C TYR A 175 -5.08 -14.35 -34.75
N ALA A 176 -3.99 -14.80 -34.12
CA ALA A 176 -3.66 -16.22 -34.05
C ALA A 176 -4.24 -16.82 -32.76
N PRO A 177 -4.75 -18.07 -32.79
CA PRO A 177 -5.15 -18.78 -31.59
C PRO A 177 -4.02 -18.81 -30.55
N VAL A 178 -4.35 -18.47 -29.29
CA VAL A 178 -3.41 -18.53 -28.16
C VAL A 178 -3.85 -19.60 -27.20
N VAL A 179 -2.94 -20.49 -26.82
CA VAL A 179 -3.15 -21.51 -25.79
C VAL A 179 -2.31 -21.16 -24.56
N LEU A 180 -2.93 -21.15 -23.39
CA LEU A 180 -2.25 -21.10 -22.10
C LEU A 180 -2.00 -22.53 -21.61
N GLU A 181 -0.78 -22.80 -21.18
CA GLU A 181 -0.35 -24.03 -20.49
C GLU A 181 0.44 -23.63 -19.24
N ALA A 182 -0.20 -23.62 -18.07
CA ALA A 182 0.45 -23.35 -16.78
C ALA A 182 0.50 -24.64 -15.96
N HIS A 183 1.69 -25.21 -15.74
CA HIS A 183 1.83 -26.52 -15.12
C HIS A 183 3.11 -26.66 -14.29
N VAL A 184 3.05 -27.53 -13.28
CA VAL A 184 4.21 -27.94 -12.47
C VAL A 184 5.20 -28.82 -13.24
N ALA A 185 4.70 -29.67 -14.13
CA ALA A 185 5.49 -30.55 -14.98
C ALA A 185 5.15 -30.30 -16.45
N PRO A 186 6.13 -30.35 -17.37
CA PRO A 186 5.87 -30.20 -18.79
C PRO A 186 4.91 -31.29 -19.26
N THR A 187 3.94 -30.91 -20.08
CA THR A 187 3.05 -31.89 -20.72
C THR A 187 3.81 -32.58 -21.86
N ALA A 188 3.47 -33.84 -22.16
CA ALA A 188 4.11 -34.61 -23.25
C ALA A 188 3.99 -33.98 -24.66
N LYS A 189 3.23 -32.87 -24.80
CA LYS A 189 3.05 -32.08 -26.02
C LYS A 189 3.84 -30.75 -26.02
N ALA A 190 4.66 -30.48 -25.01
CA ALA A 190 5.50 -29.30 -24.96
C ALA A 190 6.56 -29.35 -26.08
N ALA A 191 6.82 -28.19 -26.71
CA ALA A 191 8.00 -27.95 -27.55
C ALA A 191 9.29 -28.32 -26.76
N PRO A 192 10.47 -28.53 -27.40
CA PRO A 192 11.66 -29.01 -26.69
C PRO A 192 11.87 -28.19 -25.42
N ALA A 193 11.81 -28.89 -24.29
CA ALA A 193 11.76 -28.27 -22.98
C ALA A 193 12.95 -27.34 -22.84
N THR A 194 12.69 -26.05 -22.66
CA THR A 194 13.69 -25.10 -22.20
C THR A 194 14.31 -25.67 -20.94
N GLU A 195 15.64 -25.65 -20.84
CA GLU A 195 16.35 -26.28 -19.73
C GLU A 195 15.73 -25.87 -18.38
N PRO A 196 15.51 -26.83 -17.46
CA PRO A 196 14.92 -26.55 -16.16
C PRO A 196 15.72 -25.44 -15.48
N ARG A 197 15.01 -24.51 -14.85
CA ARG A 197 15.67 -23.47 -14.05
C ARG A 197 16.39 -24.16 -12.90
N ALA A 198 17.65 -23.82 -12.69
CA ALA A 198 18.42 -24.34 -11.56
C ALA A 198 17.65 -24.08 -10.25
N PRO A 199 17.45 -25.12 -9.40
CA PRO A 199 16.82 -24.93 -8.10
C PRO A 199 17.54 -23.85 -7.31
N ARG A 200 16.79 -22.99 -6.64
CA ARG A 200 17.34 -21.89 -5.84
C ARG A 200 16.58 -21.73 -4.54
N THR A 201 17.28 -21.30 -3.50
CA THR A 201 16.66 -20.83 -2.27
C THR A 201 16.67 -19.31 -2.27
N VAL A 202 15.47 -18.72 -2.19
CA VAL A 202 15.29 -17.28 -2.10
C VAL A 202 15.18 -16.90 -0.64
N GLU A 203 16.10 -16.06 -0.18
CA GLU A 203 16.10 -15.51 1.18
C GLU A 203 15.22 -14.26 1.23
N VAL A 204 13.92 -14.46 1.43
CA VAL A 204 12.91 -13.39 1.39
C VAL A 204 12.98 -12.55 2.68
N PRO A 205 13.21 -11.22 2.60
CA PRO A 205 13.19 -10.37 3.78
C PRO A 205 11.84 -10.39 4.49
N HIS A 206 11.83 -10.49 5.81
CA HIS A 206 10.60 -10.46 6.61
C HIS A 206 9.80 -9.18 6.38
N ALA A 207 10.47 -8.03 6.19
CA ALA A 207 9.79 -6.76 5.86
C ALA A 207 8.98 -6.85 4.56
N TRP A 208 9.56 -7.45 3.51
CA TRP A 208 8.89 -7.66 2.22
C TRP A 208 7.71 -8.62 2.36
N LEU A 209 7.91 -9.77 3.01
CA LEU A 209 6.88 -10.78 3.22
C LEU A 209 5.72 -10.24 4.06
N ARG A 210 6.05 -9.50 5.13
CA ARG A 210 5.10 -8.75 5.98
C ARG A 210 4.29 -7.78 5.14
N GLY A 211 4.92 -6.95 4.32
CA GLY A 211 4.25 -6.02 3.42
C GLY A 211 3.28 -6.73 2.48
N PHE A 212 3.73 -7.80 1.81
CA PHE A 212 2.90 -8.57 0.87
C PHE A 212 1.61 -9.11 1.51
N LEU A 213 1.71 -9.71 2.71
CA LEU A 213 0.58 -10.30 3.43
C LEU A 213 -0.32 -9.23 4.08
N GLN A 214 0.26 -8.11 4.50
CA GLN A 214 -0.49 -7.04 5.16
C GLN A 214 -1.30 -6.18 4.20
N VAL A 215 -0.87 -6.00 2.95
CA VAL A 215 -1.74 -5.35 1.94
C VAL A 215 -3.07 -6.10 1.83
N GLN A 216 -3.02 -7.43 1.83
CA GLN A 216 -4.21 -8.27 1.75
C GLN A 216 -5.08 -8.16 3.01
N SER A 217 -4.46 -8.13 4.20
CA SER A 217 -5.18 -7.90 5.46
C SER A 217 -5.86 -6.52 5.47
N ALA A 218 -5.16 -5.47 5.04
CA ALA A 218 -5.69 -4.10 4.97
C ALA A 218 -6.91 -3.99 4.05
N ALA A 219 -6.97 -4.79 2.99
CA ALA A 219 -8.10 -4.83 2.08
C ALA A 219 -9.44 -5.23 2.76
N THR A 220 -9.40 -5.80 3.96
CA THR A 220 -10.59 -6.18 4.76
C THR A 220 -11.16 -5.04 5.60
N LEU A 221 -10.46 -3.90 5.68
CA LEU A 221 -10.89 -2.74 6.45
C LEU A 221 -12.04 -1.99 5.77
N PRO A 222 -12.90 -1.29 6.53
CA PRO A 222 -13.88 -0.37 5.97
C PRO A 222 -13.20 0.66 5.06
N ALA A 223 -13.76 0.87 3.86
CA ALA A 223 -13.19 1.76 2.85
C ALA A 223 -14.22 2.77 2.37
N THR A 224 -13.77 3.99 2.08
CA THR A 224 -14.53 4.91 1.24
C THR A 224 -14.35 4.51 -0.22
N THR A 225 -15.44 4.26 -0.95
CA THR A 225 -15.36 3.79 -2.33
C THR A 225 -15.91 4.82 -3.31
N CYS A 226 -15.32 4.88 -4.50
CA CYS A 226 -15.85 5.69 -5.60
C CYS A 226 -15.56 5.01 -6.95
N SER A 227 -16.35 5.37 -7.96
CA SER A 227 -16.20 4.86 -9.32
C SER A 227 -15.77 5.99 -10.24
N ILE A 228 -14.83 5.71 -11.13
CA ILE A 228 -14.40 6.61 -12.20
C ILE A 228 -14.51 5.90 -13.54
N ALA A 229 -14.71 6.66 -14.61
CA ALA A 229 -14.79 6.10 -15.96
C ALA A 229 -13.37 5.82 -16.51
N PRO A 230 -13.23 4.90 -17.48
CA PRO A 230 -11.95 4.66 -18.15
C PRO A 230 -11.32 5.93 -18.75
N ILE A 231 -12.14 6.87 -19.23
CA ILE A 231 -11.68 8.16 -19.77
C ILE A 231 -11.03 9.04 -18.69
N ASP A 232 -11.51 8.97 -17.45
CA ASP A 232 -10.93 9.73 -16.32
C ASP A 232 -9.56 9.17 -15.96
N LEU A 233 -9.42 7.84 -15.97
CA LEU A 233 -8.12 7.18 -15.80
C LEU A 233 -7.16 7.58 -16.93
N TYR A 234 -7.61 7.60 -18.18
CA TYR A 234 -6.81 8.11 -19.30
C TYR A 234 -6.33 9.55 -19.05
N ASN A 235 -7.24 10.46 -18.67
CA ASN A 235 -6.92 11.86 -18.40
C ASN A 235 -5.91 12.02 -17.25
N LEU A 236 -6.06 11.23 -16.20
CA LEU A 236 -5.13 11.15 -15.08
C LEU A 236 -3.74 10.71 -15.55
N LEU A 237 -3.66 9.61 -16.30
CA LEU A 237 -2.39 9.09 -16.82
C LEU A 237 -1.73 10.06 -17.81
N PHE A 238 -2.52 10.72 -18.65
CA PHE A 238 -2.04 11.74 -19.57
C PHE A 238 -1.43 12.94 -18.82
N ALA A 239 -2.11 13.43 -17.78
CA ALA A 239 -1.60 14.52 -16.96
C ALA A 239 -0.29 14.13 -16.24
N LEU A 240 -0.21 12.91 -15.69
CA LEU A 240 0.99 12.40 -15.03
C LEU A 240 2.16 12.19 -16.01
N ARG A 241 1.88 11.82 -17.27
CA ARG A 241 2.91 11.64 -18.30
C ARG A 241 3.46 12.99 -18.80
N THR A 242 2.60 13.99 -18.94
CA THR A 242 2.97 15.31 -19.49
C THR A 242 3.57 16.26 -18.46
N ARG A 243 3.36 16.00 -17.16
CA ARG A 243 3.82 16.88 -16.08
C ARG A 243 4.69 16.13 -15.09
N ARG A 244 5.89 16.63 -14.82
CA ARG A 244 6.78 16.12 -13.76
C ARG A 244 6.73 17.03 -12.54
N SER A 245 6.33 16.49 -11.39
CA SER A 245 6.34 17.26 -10.16
C SER A 245 7.77 17.43 -9.63
N LYS A 246 8.12 18.68 -9.31
CA LYS A 246 9.40 19.04 -8.65
C LYS A 246 9.22 19.39 -7.17
N LYS A 247 7.98 19.51 -6.69
CA LYS A 247 7.64 19.96 -5.32
C LYS A 247 6.62 19.01 -4.68
N ALA A 248 6.73 18.82 -3.37
CA ALA A 248 5.70 18.17 -2.57
C ALA A 248 4.52 19.14 -2.33
N PRO A 249 3.30 18.64 -2.06
CA PRO A 249 2.90 17.23 -2.05
C PRO A 249 2.67 16.66 -3.46
N ARG A 250 3.07 15.41 -3.68
CA ARG A 250 2.93 14.62 -4.93
C ARG A 250 1.76 13.64 -4.82
N ALA A 251 0.65 14.12 -4.29
CA ALA A 251 -0.50 13.30 -3.98
C ALA A 251 -1.53 13.26 -5.11
N LEU A 252 -2.47 12.35 -4.98
CA LEU A 252 -3.77 12.40 -5.64
C LEU A 252 -4.82 12.60 -4.55
N ARG A 253 -5.54 13.71 -4.60
CA ARG A 253 -6.56 14.04 -3.61
C ARG A 253 -7.94 13.83 -4.18
N PHE A 254 -8.74 12.99 -3.51
CA PHE A 254 -10.12 12.69 -3.86
C PHE A 254 -11.02 13.63 -3.07
N GLU A 255 -11.82 14.45 -3.74
CA GLU A 255 -12.88 15.24 -3.12
C GLU A 255 -14.22 14.53 -3.42
N LEU A 256 -14.84 13.95 -2.40
CA LEU A 256 -16.04 13.13 -2.49
C LEU A 256 -17.18 13.83 -1.77
N VAL A 257 -18.26 14.12 -2.50
CA VAL A 257 -19.47 14.76 -1.97
C VAL A 257 -20.67 13.88 -2.32
N PRO A 258 -21.50 13.45 -1.35
CA PRO A 258 -22.64 12.58 -1.62
C PRO A 258 -23.56 13.17 -2.69
N GLY A 259 -23.93 12.38 -3.69
CA GLY A 259 -24.78 12.80 -4.80
C GLY A 259 -24.08 13.60 -5.91
N ALA A 260 -22.79 13.92 -5.76
CA ALA A 260 -21.99 14.58 -6.79
C ALA A 260 -20.95 13.63 -7.40
N PRO A 261 -20.47 13.88 -8.63
CA PRO A 261 -19.36 13.11 -9.20
C PRO A 261 -18.07 13.28 -8.37
N PRO A 262 -17.28 12.21 -8.18
CA PRO A 262 -15.96 12.30 -7.58
C PRO A 262 -15.07 13.30 -8.33
N ARG A 263 -14.22 14.02 -7.59
CA ARG A 263 -13.19 14.89 -8.19
C ARG A 263 -11.81 14.44 -7.76
N LEU A 264 -10.89 14.38 -8.73
CA LEU A 264 -9.48 14.06 -8.51
C LEU A 264 -8.65 15.33 -8.66
N VAL A 265 -7.88 15.65 -7.63
CA VAL A 265 -6.97 16.81 -7.64
C VAL A 265 -5.53 16.32 -7.68
N LEU A 266 -4.81 16.70 -8.74
CA LEU A 266 -3.40 16.36 -8.94
C LEU A 266 -2.52 17.43 -8.29
N GLU A 267 -2.00 17.13 -7.11
CA GLU A 267 -1.07 18.01 -6.39
C GLU A 267 0.37 17.91 -6.97
N PRO A 268 1.21 18.95 -6.98
CA PRO A 268 1.00 20.28 -6.40
C PRO A 268 0.38 21.26 -7.41
N TRP A 269 -0.08 20.80 -8.58
CA TRP A 269 -0.60 21.69 -9.62
C TRP A 269 -2.02 22.17 -9.34
N GLU A 270 -2.69 21.59 -8.34
CA GLU A 270 -4.11 21.81 -8.05
C GLU A 270 -5.00 21.61 -9.28
N GLN A 271 -4.58 20.72 -10.19
CA GLN A 271 -5.34 20.40 -11.39
C GLN A 271 -6.48 19.46 -11.03
N VAL A 272 -7.71 19.93 -11.24
CA VAL A 272 -8.94 19.16 -10.98
C VAL A 272 -9.30 18.36 -12.22
N LEU A 273 -9.66 17.10 -12.03
CA LEU A 273 -10.33 16.25 -12.99
C LEU A 273 -11.68 15.85 -12.39
N GLU A 274 -12.76 16.22 -13.06
CA GLU A 274 -14.10 15.73 -12.73
C GLU A 274 -14.26 14.32 -13.30
N CYS A 275 -14.75 13.40 -12.47
CA CYS A 275 -14.94 12.01 -12.88
C CYS A 275 -16.35 11.79 -13.44
N HIS A 276 -16.44 10.88 -14.39
CA HIS A 276 -17.64 10.53 -15.14
C HIS A 276 -18.11 9.08 -14.86
N GLY A 277 -17.58 8.43 -13.82
CA GLY A 277 -17.90 7.05 -13.44
C GLY A 277 -19.15 6.88 -12.56
N GLY A 278 -19.94 7.93 -12.37
CA GLY A 278 -21.11 7.97 -11.51
C GLY A 278 -20.96 8.94 -10.33
N VAL A 279 -22.02 9.05 -9.53
CA VAL A 279 -22.03 9.87 -8.33
C VAL A 279 -21.49 9.11 -7.13
N TYR A 280 -20.89 9.83 -6.18
CA TYR A 280 -20.48 9.25 -4.92
C TYR A 280 -21.70 8.96 -4.04
N THR A 281 -21.84 7.72 -3.58
CA THR A 281 -22.99 7.22 -2.80
C THR A 281 -22.70 7.08 -1.30
N GLY A 282 -21.52 7.49 -0.83
CA GLY A 282 -21.20 7.46 0.59
C GLY A 282 -22.10 8.39 1.40
N SER A 283 -22.25 8.10 2.69
CA SER A 283 -23.17 8.83 3.59
C SER A 283 -22.64 10.20 4.02
N ALA A 284 -21.33 10.43 3.92
CA ALA A 284 -20.68 11.65 4.37
C ALA A 284 -19.64 12.14 3.34
N PRO A 285 -19.47 13.47 3.18
CA PRO A 285 -18.38 14.01 2.38
C PRO A 285 -17.00 13.60 2.92
N ALA A 286 -16.06 13.32 2.03
CA ALA A 286 -14.71 12.88 2.38
C ALA A 286 -13.65 13.49 1.46
N VAL A 287 -12.48 13.84 2.02
CA VAL A 287 -11.32 14.32 1.25
C VAL A 287 -10.13 13.42 1.48
N VAL A 288 -9.94 12.39 0.67
CA VAL A 288 -8.85 11.42 0.88
C VAL A 288 -7.64 11.77 0.04
N ARG A 289 -6.48 11.94 0.68
CA ARG A 289 -5.21 12.12 -0.01
C ARG A 289 -4.46 10.80 -0.10
N THR A 290 -4.09 10.39 -1.31
CA THR A 290 -3.31 9.16 -1.57
C THR A 290 -1.97 9.48 -2.23
N PHE A 291 -1.01 8.57 -2.06
CA PHE A 291 0.35 8.69 -2.60
C PHE A 291 0.65 7.54 -3.56
N GLY A 292 1.81 7.59 -4.23
CA GLY A 292 2.22 6.54 -5.16
C GLY A 292 1.60 6.65 -6.56
N ARG A 293 0.93 7.76 -6.89
CA ARG A 293 0.23 7.98 -8.18
C ARG A 293 1.05 7.70 -9.45
N GLN A 294 2.39 7.78 -9.40
CA GLN A 294 3.26 7.42 -10.54
C GLN A 294 3.10 5.95 -10.96
N ARG A 295 2.73 5.07 -10.03
CA ARG A 295 2.52 3.65 -10.26
C ARG A 295 1.30 3.34 -11.10
N LEU A 296 0.35 4.28 -11.18
CA LEU A 296 -0.82 4.16 -12.06
C LEU A 296 -0.43 4.05 -13.54
N ALA A 297 0.78 4.50 -13.93
CA ALA A 297 1.29 4.32 -15.29
C ALA A 297 1.35 2.85 -15.73
N ALA A 298 1.46 1.90 -14.80
CA ALA A 298 1.40 0.47 -15.11
C ALA A 298 0.03 0.03 -15.68
N LEU A 299 -1.03 0.79 -15.41
CA LEU A 299 -2.39 0.53 -15.90
C LEU A 299 -2.61 1.02 -17.33
N ALA A 300 -1.68 1.77 -17.93
CA ALA A 300 -1.87 2.42 -19.24
C ALA A 300 -2.24 1.43 -20.36
N ARG A 301 -1.67 0.21 -20.33
CA ARG A 301 -1.95 -0.84 -21.31
C ARG A 301 -3.36 -1.43 -21.19
N LEU A 302 -4.03 -1.24 -20.06
CA LEU A 302 -5.37 -1.78 -19.81
C LEU A 302 -6.50 -0.87 -20.32
N LEU A 303 -6.19 0.39 -20.63
CA LEU A 303 -7.19 1.38 -21.03
C LEU A 303 -8.10 0.93 -22.19
N PRO A 304 -7.62 0.27 -23.25
CA PRO A 304 -8.49 -0.20 -24.34
C PRO A 304 -9.51 -1.25 -23.90
N HIS A 305 -9.25 -1.95 -22.80
CA HIS A 305 -10.06 -3.06 -22.29
C HIS A 305 -10.92 -2.67 -21.08
N ALA A 306 -10.64 -1.53 -20.47
CA ALA A 306 -11.28 -1.09 -19.24
C ALA A 306 -12.76 -0.73 -19.46
N LYS A 307 -13.65 -1.38 -18.69
CA LYS A 307 -15.08 -1.12 -18.66
C LYS A 307 -15.46 -0.15 -17.54
N SER A 308 -14.91 -0.38 -16.35
CA SER A 308 -15.08 0.50 -15.18
C SER A 308 -13.83 0.49 -14.31
N VAL A 309 -13.68 1.52 -13.49
CA VAL A 309 -12.61 1.62 -12.50
C VAL A 309 -13.22 1.96 -11.16
N HIS A 310 -13.02 1.07 -10.18
CA HIS A 310 -13.45 1.28 -8.79
C HIS A 310 -12.23 1.55 -7.92
N VAL A 311 -12.33 2.56 -7.07
CA VAL A 311 -11.25 2.95 -6.15
C VAL A 311 -11.73 2.78 -4.72
N GLN A 312 -10.97 2.05 -3.91
CA GLN A 312 -11.18 1.90 -2.47
C GLN A 312 -10.11 2.66 -1.69
N LEU A 313 -10.56 3.59 -0.86
CA LEU A 313 -9.76 4.55 -0.12
C LEU A 313 -9.87 4.21 1.38
N LEU A 314 -8.81 3.66 1.95
CA LEU A 314 -8.78 3.25 3.37
C LEU A 314 -8.42 4.39 4.33
N GLY A 315 -7.95 5.52 3.81
CA GLY A 315 -7.49 6.65 4.63
C GLY A 315 -5.98 6.87 4.54
N PRO A 316 -5.43 7.80 5.31
CA PRO A 316 -4.02 8.14 5.28
C PRO A 316 -3.15 6.98 5.79
N GLY A 317 -1.98 6.77 5.16
CA GLY A 317 -1.02 5.74 5.58
C GLY A 317 -1.44 4.29 5.28
N LEU A 318 -2.72 4.05 4.98
CA LEU A 318 -3.25 2.76 4.53
C LEU A 318 -3.22 2.64 2.99
N PRO A 319 -3.29 1.41 2.45
CA PRO A 319 -3.30 1.20 1.01
C PRO A 319 -4.53 1.80 0.30
N VAL A 320 -4.36 2.18 -0.96
CA VAL A 320 -5.46 2.47 -1.89
C VAL A 320 -5.54 1.36 -2.93
N PHE A 321 -6.74 0.84 -3.17
CA PHE A 321 -6.98 -0.19 -4.18
C PHE A 321 -7.67 0.40 -5.40
N TRP A 322 -7.12 0.12 -6.57
CA TRP A 322 -7.71 0.41 -7.88
C TRP A 322 -8.12 -0.92 -8.50
N VAL A 323 -9.42 -1.13 -8.68
CA VAL A 323 -9.99 -2.33 -9.30
C VAL A 323 -10.44 -1.94 -10.71
N ILE A 324 -9.80 -2.50 -11.73
CA ILE A 324 -10.09 -2.25 -13.13
C ILE A 324 -10.83 -3.47 -13.66
N ASP A 325 -12.11 -3.28 -13.99
CA ASP A 325 -12.92 -4.29 -14.68
C ASP A 325 -12.57 -4.28 -16.17
N LEU A 326 -12.15 -5.44 -16.69
CA LEU A 326 -11.80 -5.67 -18.09
C LEU A 326 -12.79 -6.66 -18.75
N GLY A 327 -13.91 -6.97 -18.10
CA GLY A 327 -14.87 -7.99 -18.51
C GLY A 327 -14.45 -9.39 -18.10
N ALA A 328 -13.73 -10.11 -18.97
CA ALA A 328 -13.28 -11.48 -18.69
C ALA A 328 -12.00 -11.54 -17.84
N ALA A 329 -11.51 -10.37 -17.42
CA ALA A 329 -10.39 -10.23 -16.50
C ALA A 329 -10.63 -9.06 -15.55
N THR A 330 -9.96 -9.07 -14.41
CA THR A 330 -9.96 -7.98 -13.45
C THR A 330 -8.56 -7.78 -12.92
N LEU A 331 -8.07 -6.54 -12.90
CA LEU A 331 -6.80 -6.20 -12.27
C LEU A 331 -7.05 -5.32 -11.05
N THR A 332 -6.63 -5.78 -9.88
CA THR A 332 -6.62 -5.01 -8.64
C THR A 332 -5.20 -4.55 -8.36
N LEU A 333 -4.96 -3.23 -8.32
CA LEU A 333 -3.69 -2.60 -7.97
C LEU A 333 -3.82 -1.95 -6.59
N GLY A 334 -3.11 -2.49 -5.60
CA GLY A 334 -2.95 -1.89 -4.27
C GLY A 334 -1.70 -1.04 -4.22
N LEU A 335 -1.82 0.27 -3.95
CA LEU A 335 -0.69 1.15 -3.73
C LEU A 335 -0.53 1.38 -2.22
N THR A 336 0.62 1.03 -1.68
CA THR A 336 0.91 1.23 -0.26
C THR A 336 1.69 2.54 -0.11
N GLY A 337 1.35 3.33 0.91
CA GLY A 337 2.15 4.49 1.32
C GLY A 337 3.43 4.09 2.09
N TRP A 338 3.78 2.80 2.07
CA TRP A 338 4.89 2.24 2.83
C TRP A 338 6.18 2.48 2.04
N THR A 339 7.15 3.09 2.70
CA THR A 339 8.46 3.36 2.11
C THR A 339 9.52 2.61 2.89
N GLU A 340 10.66 2.30 2.26
CA GLU A 340 11.81 1.61 2.90
C GLU A 340 12.23 2.23 4.24
N SER A 341 11.89 3.49 4.48
CA SER A 341 12.23 4.21 5.71
C SER A 341 11.45 3.77 6.95
N GLY A 342 10.42 2.92 6.82
CA GLY A 342 9.69 2.28 7.93
C GLY A 342 8.76 3.20 8.75
N TRP A 343 8.76 4.51 8.48
CA TRP A 343 8.04 5.52 9.27
C TRP A 343 6.52 5.46 9.14
N SER A 344 6.02 5.39 7.90
CA SER A 344 4.59 5.32 7.60
C SER A 344 4.03 3.93 7.87
N SER A 345 4.89 2.91 7.76
CA SER A 345 4.50 1.52 7.78
C SER A 345 4.27 1.04 9.22
N ALA A 346 5.16 1.34 10.17
CA ALA A 346 5.03 0.87 11.57
C ALA A 346 3.67 1.21 12.22
N ALA A 347 3.18 2.44 12.06
CA ALA A 347 1.91 2.87 12.64
C ALA A 347 0.67 2.30 11.92
N ALA A 348 0.70 2.24 10.59
CA ALA A 348 -0.37 1.61 9.81
C ALA A 348 -0.45 0.10 10.10
N PHE A 349 0.69 -0.55 10.36
CA PHE A 349 0.76 -1.98 10.65
C PHE A 349 0.25 -2.35 12.04
N ASP A 350 0.48 -1.54 13.06
CA ASP A 350 -0.08 -1.78 14.40
C ASP A 350 -1.62 -1.84 14.36
N ALA A 351 -2.25 -0.99 13.54
CA ALA A 351 -3.70 -0.98 13.34
C ALA A 351 -4.24 -2.24 12.63
N LEU A 352 -3.41 -2.96 11.89
CA LEU A 352 -3.77 -4.14 11.10
C LEU A 352 -3.61 -5.47 11.84
N MET A 353 -3.15 -5.43 13.11
CA MET A 353 -2.95 -6.65 13.89
C MET A 353 -4.29 -7.17 14.44
N PRO A 354 -4.62 -8.46 14.24
CA PRO A 354 -5.85 -9.04 14.76
C PRO A 354 -5.82 -9.01 16.29
N ARG A 355 -6.97 -8.74 16.90
CA ARG A 355 -7.15 -8.78 18.36
C ARG A 355 -7.92 -10.04 18.72
N ASP A 356 -7.46 -10.74 19.76
CA ASP A 356 -8.13 -11.87 20.44
C ASP A 356 -8.87 -12.84 19.51
N VAL A 357 -8.12 -13.77 18.91
CA VAL A 357 -8.66 -14.83 18.07
C VAL A 357 -8.88 -16.09 18.92
N PRO A 358 -10.11 -16.61 19.03
CA PRO A 358 -10.38 -17.89 19.69
C PRO A 358 -9.59 -19.03 19.04
N GLU A 359 -9.10 -19.94 19.87
CA GLU A 359 -8.37 -21.13 19.41
C GLU A 359 -9.24 -21.97 18.46
N GLY A 360 -8.65 -22.47 17.36
CA GLY A 360 -9.34 -23.28 16.36
C GLY A 360 -10.27 -22.54 15.38
N LEU A 361 -10.72 -21.31 15.68
CA LEU A 361 -11.65 -20.57 14.80
C LEU A 361 -11.04 -20.29 13.43
N ALA A 362 -9.79 -19.81 13.40
CA ALA A 362 -9.07 -19.51 12.17
C ALA A 362 -8.91 -20.74 11.26
N GLU A 363 -8.57 -21.89 11.85
CA GLU A 363 -8.46 -23.15 11.14
C GLU A 363 -9.81 -23.65 10.59
N SER A 364 -10.87 -23.56 11.39
CA SER A 364 -12.23 -23.94 10.97
C SER A 364 -12.67 -23.14 9.73
N LEU A 365 -12.49 -21.81 9.76
CA LEU A 365 -12.82 -20.92 8.65
C LEU A 365 -11.99 -21.22 7.39
N ARG A 366 -10.69 -21.48 7.53
CA ARG A 366 -9.83 -21.89 6.41
C ARG A 366 -10.30 -23.21 5.81
N ASN A 367 -10.58 -24.21 6.63
CA ASN A 367 -11.02 -25.52 6.14
C ASN A 367 -12.35 -25.42 5.39
N ARG A 368 -13.25 -24.55 5.84
CA ARG A 368 -14.48 -24.21 5.11
C ARG A 368 -14.19 -23.59 3.74
N LEU A 369 -13.31 -22.59 3.67
CA LEU A 369 -12.89 -21.98 2.39
C LEU A 369 -12.25 -22.98 1.44
N ARG A 370 -11.46 -23.94 1.94
CA ARG A 370 -10.85 -25.00 1.12
C ARG A 370 -11.91 -25.97 0.57
N LYS A 371 -12.96 -26.24 1.33
CA LYS A 371 -14.02 -27.18 0.94
C LYS A 371 -15.04 -26.54 -0.01
N ASP A 372 -15.54 -25.36 0.36
CA ASP A 372 -16.66 -24.71 -0.30
C ASP A 372 -16.20 -23.71 -1.37
N GLY A 373 -14.90 -23.36 -1.39
CA GLY A 373 -14.32 -22.37 -2.29
C GLY A 373 -14.45 -20.94 -1.75
N PRO A 374 -14.43 -19.94 -2.65
CA PRO A 374 -14.55 -18.53 -2.29
C PRO A 374 -15.89 -18.20 -1.62
N LEU A 375 -15.86 -17.53 -0.46
CA LEU A 375 -17.07 -17.17 0.30
C LEU A 375 -17.05 -15.71 0.76
N ALA A 376 -18.22 -15.08 0.83
CA ALA A 376 -18.38 -13.73 1.38
C ALA A 376 -18.29 -13.75 2.92
N PHE A 377 -17.89 -12.60 3.50
CA PHE A 377 -17.76 -12.44 4.96
C PHE A 377 -19.03 -12.84 5.72
N GLU A 378 -20.20 -12.38 5.26
CA GLU A 378 -21.47 -12.63 5.94
C GLU A 378 -21.84 -14.12 5.98
N VAL A 379 -21.45 -14.89 4.97
CA VAL A 379 -21.66 -16.35 4.92
C VAL A 379 -20.74 -17.06 5.91
N LEU A 380 -19.47 -16.64 5.97
CA LEU A 380 -18.50 -17.17 6.93
C LEU A 380 -18.91 -16.87 8.37
N ALA A 381 -19.35 -15.63 8.64
CA ALA A 381 -19.72 -15.19 9.97
C ALA A 381 -20.99 -15.86 10.52
N LYS A 382 -21.97 -16.17 9.66
CA LYS A 382 -23.25 -16.76 10.08
C LYS A 382 -23.09 -18.11 10.78
N ASP A 383 -22.19 -18.96 10.29
CA ASP A 383 -22.03 -20.35 10.77
C ASP A 383 -20.75 -20.55 11.62
N ALA A 384 -20.03 -19.46 11.93
CA ALA A 384 -18.78 -19.51 12.67
C ALA A 384 -18.97 -19.74 14.18
N GLY A 385 -20.17 -19.51 14.72
CA GLY A 385 -20.44 -19.60 16.15
C GLY A 385 -19.70 -18.56 17.02
N ALA A 386 -19.18 -17.50 16.40
CA ALA A 386 -18.40 -16.44 17.06
C ALA A 386 -18.88 -15.03 16.64
N PRO A 387 -18.68 -14.00 17.47
CA PRO A 387 -18.95 -12.60 17.11
C PRO A 387 -18.24 -12.19 15.81
N LYS A 388 -18.87 -11.30 15.03
CA LYS A 388 -18.33 -10.82 13.74
C LYS A 388 -16.90 -10.29 13.84
N ASP A 389 -16.56 -9.63 14.94
CA ASP A 389 -15.22 -9.06 15.14
C ASP A 389 -14.17 -10.16 15.32
N GLN A 390 -14.48 -11.24 16.04
CA GLN A 390 -13.59 -12.40 16.18
C GLN A 390 -13.45 -13.17 14.86
N VAL A 391 -14.52 -13.29 14.08
CA VAL A 391 -14.47 -13.90 12.73
C VAL A 391 -13.56 -13.07 11.82
N ARG A 392 -13.70 -11.74 11.84
CA ARG A 392 -12.84 -10.83 11.07
C ARG A 392 -11.38 -10.95 11.50
N ALA A 393 -11.11 -10.96 12.81
CA ALA A 393 -9.76 -11.13 13.35
C ALA A 393 -9.15 -12.49 12.96
N ALA A 394 -9.93 -13.58 12.99
CA ALA A 394 -9.51 -14.91 12.58
C ALA A 394 -9.15 -14.97 11.08
N LEU A 395 -9.97 -14.35 10.22
CA LEU A 395 -9.68 -14.26 8.78
C LEU A 395 -8.45 -13.39 8.49
N GLN A 396 -8.30 -12.27 9.20
CA GLN A 396 -7.10 -11.43 9.13
C GLN A 396 -5.84 -12.19 9.54
N LEU A 397 -5.92 -13.03 10.58
CA LEU A 397 -4.82 -13.90 11.00
C LEU A 397 -4.43 -14.89 9.89
N GLU A 398 -5.40 -15.53 9.23
CA GLU A 398 -5.10 -16.45 8.12
C GLU A 398 -4.56 -15.71 6.87
N CYS A 399 -4.94 -14.44 6.65
CA CYS A 399 -4.30 -13.57 5.66
C CYS A 399 -2.83 -13.30 6.02
N LEU A 400 -2.54 -12.97 7.29
CA LEU A 400 -1.16 -12.76 7.78
C LEU A 400 -0.30 -14.03 7.72
N ARG A 401 -0.91 -15.21 7.79
CA ARG A 401 -0.24 -16.51 7.62
C ARG A 401 -0.08 -16.91 6.14
N GLY A 402 -0.64 -16.13 5.20
CA GLY A 402 -0.59 -16.40 3.77
C GLY A 402 -1.49 -17.54 3.29
N ARG A 403 -2.49 -17.92 4.09
CA ARG A 403 -3.41 -19.04 3.83
C ARG A 403 -4.78 -18.63 3.30
N VAL A 404 -5.12 -17.36 3.42
CA VAL A 404 -6.38 -16.80 2.92
C VAL A 404 -6.08 -15.48 2.24
N LEU A 405 -6.79 -15.20 1.16
CA LEU A 405 -6.75 -13.94 0.45
C LEU A 405 -8.13 -13.29 0.49
N PHE A 406 -8.20 -11.97 0.67
CA PHE A 406 -9.43 -11.21 0.44
C PHE A 406 -9.45 -10.63 -0.99
N ASP A 407 -10.39 -11.09 -1.82
CA ASP A 407 -10.60 -10.60 -3.17
C ASP A 407 -11.44 -9.32 -3.15
N VAL A 408 -10.76 -8.18 -3.25
CA VAL A 408 -11.37 -6.84 -3.25
C VAL A 408 -12.46 -6.68 -4.32
N SER A 409 -12.25 -7.28 -5.50
CA SER A 409 -13.17 -7.11 -6.63
C SER A 409 -14.53 -7.77 -6.39
N ARG A 410 -14.54 -8.93 -5.73
CA ARG A 410 -15.75 -9.72 -5.45
C ARG A 410 -16.21 -9.62 -3.99
N SER A 411 -15.42 -8.98 -3.12
CA SER A 411 -15.65 -8.91 -1.66
C SER A 411 -15.78 -10.29 -1.01
N THR A 412 -14.94 -11.24 -1.44
CA THR A 412 -14.94 -12.64 -0.98
C THR A 412 -13.57 -13.06 -0.45
N TYR A 413 -13.55 -13.91 0.57
CA TYR A 413 -12.34 -14.61 1.01
C TYR A 413 -12.10 -15.83 0.13
N ARG A 414 -10.84 -16.09 -0.21
CA ARG A 414 -10.39 -17.19 -1.07
C ARG A 414 -9.34 -18.04 -0.36
N PRO A 415 -9.41 -19.37 -0.47
CA PRO A 415 -8.34 -20.23 0.02
C PRO A 415 -7.06 -19.95 -0.77
N ARG A 416 -5.94 -19.90 -0.08
CA ARG A 416 -4.61 -19.73 -0.67
C ARG A 416 -3.62 -20.55 0.15
N GLU A 417 -2.51 -20.98 -0.42
CA GLU A 417 -1.42 -21.56 0.37
C GLU A 417 -0.11 -20.99 -0.14
N LEU A 418 0.35 -19.89 0.47
CA LEU A 418 1.57 -19.22 0.03
C LEU A 418 2.82 -20.07 0.27
N MET A 419 2.87 -20.80 1.39
CA MET A 419 4.03 -21.59 1.81
C MET A 419 3.56 -22.96 2.32
N PRO A 420 4.38 -24.03 2.20
CA PRO A 420 4.04 -25.34 2.76
C PRO A 420 3.81 -25.31 4.28
N THR A 421 4.66 -24.55 4.98
CA THR A 421 4.55 -24.24 6.41
C THR A 421 3.95 -22.85 6.54
N PRO A 422 2.99 -22.61 7.45
CA PRO A 422 2.44 -21.28 7.63
C PRO A 422 3.55 -20.30 8.00
N VAL A 423 3.41 -19.07 7.51
CA VAL A 423 4.28 -17.99 7.94
C VAL A 423 3.99 -17.69 9.41
N ASP A 424 5.03 -17.68 10.24
CA ASP A 424 4.91 -17.35 11.66
C ASP A 424 4.59 -15.86 11.82
N GLU A 425 3.36 -15.56 12.25
CA GLU A 425 2.90 -14.19 12.47
C GLU A 425 3.71 -13.46 13.55
N ALA A 426 4.29 -14.18 14.53
CA ALA A 426 5.12 -13.58 15.57
C ALA A 426 6.45 -13.09 15.00
N ALA A 427 7.06 -13.89 14.12
CA ALA A 427 8.30 -13.51 13.42
C ALA A 427 8.11 -12.35 12.44
N LEU A 428 6.88 -12.15 11.92
CA LEU A 428 6.52 -11.03 11.05
C LEU A 428 5.86 -9.86 11.78
N ARG A 429 5.72 -9.91 13.11
CA ARG A 429 5.05 -8.87 13.90
C ARG A 429 5.75 -7.52 13.82
N TYR A 430 7.06 -7.51 13.62
CA TYR A 430 7.87 -6.29 13.50
C TYR A 430 8.75 -6.37 12.25
N GLY A 431 8.88 -5.26 11.51
CA GLY A 431 9.72 -5.21 10.32
C GLY A 431 11.22 -5.25 10.65
N ASN A 432 11.61 -4.85 11.86
CA ASN A 432 12.98 -4.94 12.37
C ASN A 432 13.02 -4.89 13.91
N GLU A 433 14.20 -5.15 14.49
CA GLU A 433 14.43 -5.13 15.94
C GLU A 433 14.14 -3.76 16.57
N ARG A 434 14.36 -2.64 15.87
CA ARG A 434 14.07 -1.30 16.39
C ARG A 434 12.58 -1.05 16.54
N GLU A 435 11.77 -1.55 15.61
CA GLU A 435 10.31 -1.54 15.71
C GLU A 435 9.86 -2.41 16.88
N ALA A 436 10.41 -3.61 17.06
CA ALA A 436 10.12 -4.46 18.22
C ALA A 436 10.41 -3.75 19.55
N ARG A 437 11.58 -3.10 19.67
CA ARG A 437 11.93 -2.28 20.85
C ARG A 437 11.00 -1.07 21.01
N ALA A 438 10.59 -0.43 19.92
CA ALA A 438 9.65 0.68 19.97
C ALA A 438 8.29 0.27 20.58
N HIS A 439 7.79 -0.93 20.25
CA HIS A 439 6.56 -1.45 20.84
C HIS A 439 6.71 -1.76 22.34
N ARG A 440 7.86 -2.27 22.79
CA ARG A 440 8.17 -2.43 24.23
C ARG A 440 8.09 -1.09 24.97
N LEU A 441 8.49 0.01 24.34
CA LEU A 441 8.47 1.34 24.93
C LEU A 441 7.06 1.92 25.11
N LEU A 442 6.05 1.41 24.39
CA LEU A 442 4.68 1.93 24.45
C LEU A 442 3.96 1.64 25.76
N GLY A 443 4.47 0.72 26.60
CA GLY A 443 3.85 0.39 27.88
C GLY A 443 2.61 -0.47 27.69
N ASP A 444 2.74 -1.79 27.89
CA ASP A 444 1.61 -2.73 28.00
C ASP A 444 1.39 -3.19 29.45
N GLY A 445 2.11 -2.57 30.41
CA GLY A 445 2.09 -2.95 31.82
C GLY A 445 3.02 -4.11 32.16
N SER A 446 3.73 -4.70 31.19
CA SER A 446 4.72 -5.75 31.46
C SER A 446 5.97 -5.22 32.21
N PRO A 447 6.64 -6.05 33.02
CA PRO A 447 7.90 -5.67 33.67
C PRO A 447 8.96 -5.25 32.64
N GLY A 448 9.51 -4.04 32.76
CA GLY A 448 10.51 -3.49 31.82
C GLY A 448 9.93 -2.69 30.65
N SER A 449 8.61 -2.60 30.53
CA SER A 449 7.95 -1.72 29.56
C SER A 449 8.25 -0.24 29.84
N GLY A 450 8.46 0.52 28.77
CA GLY A 450 8.75 1.95 28.83
C GLY A 450 7.49 2.79 29.02
N GLU A 451 7.65 4.11 28.95
CA GLU A 451 6.54 5.05 28.93
C GLU A 451 6.78 6.12 27.86
N VAL A 452 5.76 6.42 27.05
CA VAL A 452 5.82 7.46 26.02
C VAL A 452 4.82 8.57 26.36
N LYS A 453 5.31 9.80 26.48
CA LYS A 453 4.51 11.00 26.72
C LYS A 453 4.67 11.98 25.58
N LEU A 454 3.57 12.33 24.91
CA LEU A 454 3.54 13.42 23.93
C LEU A 454 3.57 14.75 24.67
N THR A 455 4.64 15.53 24.52
CA THR A 455 4.81 16.82 25.20
C THR A 455 4.26 17.97 24.37
N GLN A 456 4.47 17.94 23.05
CA GLN A 456 4.02 19.00 22.15
C GLN A 456 3.67 18.42 20.77
N VAL A 457 2.48 18.77 20.27
CA VAL A 457 2.04 18.52 18.90
C VAL A 457 1.67 19.86 18.28
N HIS A 458 2.25 20.19 17.13
CA HIS A 458 2.02 21.46 16.46
C HIS A 458 1.83 21.28 14.95
N ASP A 459 0.64 21.62 14.46
CA ASP A 459 0.30 21.59 13.03
C ASP A 459 0.78 22.86 12.30
N ILE A 460 1.80 22.69 11.48
CA ILE A 460 2.42 23.73 10.65
C ILE A 460 1.72 23.75 9.28
N VAL A 461 1.12 24.91 8.95
CA VAL A 461 0.36 25.10 7.71
C VAL A 461 1.24 24.83 6.49
N GLY A 462 0.78 23.97 5.58
CA GLY A 462 1.47 23.65 4.33
C GLY A 462 2.70 22.76 4.49
N GLU A 463 3.16 22.51 5.72
CA GLU A 463 4.35 21.71 5.97
C GLU A 463 4.05 20.36 6.62
N GLY A 464 3.08 20.28 7.54
CA GLY A 464 2.70 19.05 8.24
C GLY A 464 2.67 19.21 9.77
N THR A 465 2.87 18.13 10.53
CA THR A 465 2.72 18.11 12.00
C THR A 465 4.06 17.86 12.69
N ARG A 466 4.49 18.78 13.55
CA ARG A 466 5.64 18.60 14.44
C ARG A 466 5.23 17.89 15.71
N ILE A 467 5.90 16.78 16.03
CA ILE A 467 5.63 15.92 17.18
C ILE A 467 6.87 15.89 18.06
N GLN A 468 6.67 16.13 19.36
CA GLN A 468 7.71 16.07 20.39
C GLN A 468 7.18 15.29 21.59
N GLY A 469 8.08 14.57 22.25
CA GLY A 469 7.71 13.84 23.45
C GLY A 469 8.89 13.37 24.26
N GLU A 470 8.57 12.78 25.40
CA GLU A 470 9.49 12.07 26.27
C GLU A 470 9.24 10.56 26.12
N VAL A 471 10.32 9.79 25.99
CA VAL A 471 10.31 8.34 25.96
C VAL A 471 11.21 7.83 27.08
N VAL A 472 10.60 7.24 28.10
CA VAL A 472 11.29 6.62 29.23
C VAL A 472 11.65 5.20 28.85
N ASP A 473 12.93 4.93 28.62
CA ASP A 473 13.41 3.56 28.43
C ASP A 473 13.97 3.03 29.75
N ARG A 474 13.23 2.09 30.34
CA ARG A 474 13.60 1.48 31.62
C ARG A 474 14.79 0.52 31.50
N GLU A 475 15.04 -0.06 30.33
CA GLU A 475 16.25 -0.89 30.11
C GLU A 475 17.50 -0.01 30.06
N ALA A 476 17.40 1.15 29.41
CA ALA A 476 18.49 2.12 29.35
C ALA A 476 18.60 3.01 30.62
N VAL A 477 17.65 2.87 31.56
CA VAL A 477 17.51 3.68 32.77
C VAL A 477 17.60 5.18 32.45
N ARG A 478 16.93 5.62 31.37
CA ARG A 478 17.05 6.98 30.86
C ARG A 478 15.82 7.44 30.09
N SER A 479 15.49 8.72 30.22
CA SER A 479 14.55 9.43 29.35
C SER A 479 15.23 10.00 28.11
N PHE A 480 14.60 9.82 26.97
CA PHE A 480 14.96 10.43 25.70
C PHE A 480 13.88 11.40 25.23
N PHE A 481 14.28 12.46 24.52
CA PHE A 481 13.37 13.49 24.03
C PHE A 481 13.36 13.52 22.50
N PRO A 482 12.75 12.53 21.82
CA PRO A 482 12.63 12.55 20.37
C PRO A 482 11.71 13.68 19.89
N SER A 483 12.06 14.28 18.77
CA SER A 483 11.22 15.24 18.05
C SER A 483 11.38 15.07 16.54
N PHE A 484 10.30 15.29 15.78
CA PHE A 484 10.33 15.27 14.33
C PHE A 484 9.12 15.99 13.73
N THR A 485 9.22 16.41 12.47
CA THR A 485 8.10 16.95 11.68
C THR A 485 7.68 15.91 10.65
N MET A 486 6.42 15.48 10.71
CA MET A 486 5.81 14.66 9.68
C MET A 486 5.20 15.57 8.61
N ASP A 487 5.64 15.44 7.37
CA ASP A 487 5.15 16.24 6.26
C ASP A 487 3.76 15.79 5.76
N LEU A 488 3.19 16.54 4.82
CA LEU A 488 1.89 16.21 4.21
C LEU A 488 1.89 14.88 3.43
N GLU A 489 3.05 14.31 3.10
CA GLU A 489 3.20 12.99 2.48
C GLU A 489 3.46 11.87 3.51
N GLY A 490 3.45 12.20 4.81
CA GLY A 490 3.78 11.27 5.89
C GLY A 490 5.28 10.97 6.04
N ARG A 491 6.16 11.70 5.35
CA ARG A 491 7.61 11.58 5.52
C ARG A 491 8.09 12.42 6.70
N VAL A 492 9.24 12.04 7.25
CA VAL A 492 9.83 12.74 8.38
C VAL A 492 10.95 13.69 7.94
N LYS A 493 10.89 14.94 8.43
CA LYS A 493 11.94 15.95 8.35
C LYS A 493 12.23 16.54 9.75
N ASP A 494 13.31 17.29 9.89
CA ASP A 494 13.69 18.00 11.14
C ASP A 494 13.70 17.11 12.39
N ALA A 495 14.18 15.87 12.21
CA ALA A 495 14.29 14.88 13.26
C ALA A 495 15.42 15.20 14.25
N SER A 496 15.21 14.91 15.53
CA SER A 496 16.24 14.96 16.57
C SER A 496 15.94 13.94 17.67
N CYS A 497 16.97 13.24 18.15
CA CYS A 497 16.90 12.37 19.31
C CYS A 497 18.27 12.28 20.02
N GLY A 498 18.28 12.27 21.35
CA GLY A 498 19.51 12.18 22.15
C GLY A 498 20.14 10.78 22.23
N CYS A 499 19.55 9.76 21.59
CA CYS A 499 20.02 8.38 21.69
C CYS A 499 21.32 8.15 20.89
N PRO A 500 22.15 7.16 21.28
CA PRO A 500 23.41 6.87 20.59
C PRO A 500 23.23 6.54 19.10
N HIS A 501 22.14 5.86 18.73
CA HIS A 501 21.84 5.53 17.34
C HIS A 501 21.70 6.80 16.48
N PHE A 502 20.82 7.71 16.89
CA PHE A 502 20.59 8.95 16.16
C PHE A 502 21.84 9.86 16.13
N ARG A 503 22.60 9.92 17.23
CA ARG A 503 23.87 10.68 17.26
C ARG A 503 24.92 10.14 16.30
N ARG A 504 24.92 8.84 16.00
CA ARG A 504 25.89 8.20 15.11
C ARG A 504 25.54 8.37 13.64
N SER A 505 24.30 8.07 13.27
CA SER A 505 23.89 7.95 11.86
C SER A 505 22.77 8.91 11.44
N GLY A 506 22.24 9.71 12.36
CA GLY A 506 21.08 10.56 12.12
C GLY A 506 19.90 9.72 11.63
N LEU A 507 19.39 10.04 10.45
CA LEU A 507 18.36 9.27 9.75
C LEU A 507 18.91 8.33 8.65
N ARG A 508 20.23 8.26 8.44
CA ARG A 508 20.81 7.45 7.35
C ARG A 508 20.53 5.97 7.50
N GLU A 509 20.52 5.47 8.74
CA GLU A 509 20.17 4.08 9.05
C GLU A 509 18.66 3.91 9.35
N GLY A 510 17.83 4.93 9.18
CA GLY A 510 16.41 4.93 9.55
C GLY A 510 16.12 5.48 10.96
N PRO A 511 14.85 5.47 11.42
CA PRO A 511 14.47 5.96 12.74
C PRO A 511 15.07 5.13 13.89
N CYS A 512 15.30 5.76 15.03
CA CYS A 512 15.56 5.03 16.28
C CYS A 512 14.24 4.55 16.92
N GLU A 513 14.33 3.57 17.81
CA GLU A 513 13.20 3.01 18.57
C GLU A 513 12.35 4.07 19.29
N HIS A 514 12.98 5.11 19.86
CA HIS A 514 12.27 6.18 20.56
C HIS A 514 11.38 7.01 19.63
N MET A 515 11.85 7.30 18.41
CA MET A 515 11.06 8.07 17.45
C MET A 515 9.91 7.25 16.88
N LEU A 516 10.12 5.94 16.65
CA LEU A 516 9.05 5.01 16.30
C LEU A 516 8.00 4.92 17.41
N ALA A 517 8.43 4.77 18.67
CA ALA A 517 7.53 4.71 19.81
C ALA A 517 6.70 6.01 19.95
N LEU A 518 7.33 7.17 19.80
CA LEU A 518 6.63 8.47 19.79
C LEU A 518 5.60 8.56 18.65
N ARG A 519 5.94 8.07 17.45
CA ARG A 519 5.03 8.04 16.30
C ARG A 519 3.83 7.11 16.54
N LEU A 520 4.06 5.93 17.08
CA LEU A 520 3.03 4.95 17.41
C LEU A 520 2.08 5.47 18.49
N ALA A 521 2.63 6.05 19.57
CA ALA A 521 1.83 6.68 20.62
C ALA A 521 0.97 7.83 20.08
N TYR A 522 1.52 8.67 19.20
CA TYR A 522 0.75 9.70 18.50
C TYR A 522 -0.40 9.12 17.68
N ALA A 523 -0.14 8.08 16.87
CA ALA A 523 -1.17 7.45 16.05
C ALA A 523 -2.30 6.84 16.89
N ARG A 524 -1.97 6.10 17.96
CA ARG A 524 -2.96 5.52 18.89
C ARG A 524 -3.81 6.59 19.56
N ARG A 525 -3.16 7.64 20.10
CA ARG A 525 -3.87 8.75 20.72
C ARG A 525 -4.80 9.47 19.74
N ARG A 526 -4.38 9.68 18.49
CA ARG A 526 -5.23 10.30 17.45
C ARG A 526 -6.44 9.43 17.11
N ALA A 527 -6.25 8.11 16.98
CA ALA A 527 -7.35 7.18 16.75
C ALA A 527 -8.34 7.15 17.92
N GLU A 528 -7.85 7.15 19.16
CA GLU A 528 -8.67 7.23 20.37
C GLU A 528 -9.44 8.55 20.48
N GLU A 529 -8.78 9.68 20.22
CA GLU A 529 -9.38 11.01 20.19
C GLU A 529 -10.50 11.10 19.14
N GLU A 530 -10.29 10.55 17.94
CA GLU A 530 -11.30 10.51 16.88
C GLU A 530 -12.48 9.61 17.26
N ALA A 531 -12.23 8.44 17.84
CA ALA A 531 -13.27 7.53 18.31
C ALA A 531 -14.11 8.16 19.43
N LEU A 532 -13.46 8.79 20.42
CA LEU A 532 -14.14 9.49 21.50
C LEU A 532 -14.97 10.67 21.00
N ARG A 533 -14.47 11.43 20.00
CA ARG A 533 -15.20 12.55 19.38
C ARG A 533 -16.52 12.14 18.71
N GLN A 534 -16.64 10.89 18.28
CA GLN A 534 -17.90 10.37 17.72
C GLN A 534 -18.97 10.16 18.80
N THR A 535 -18.59 10.15 20.08
CA THR A 535 -19.51 10.03 21.22
C THR A 535 -19.90 11.40 21.79
N PRO A 536 -21.14 11.58 22.29
CA PRO A 536 -21.56 12.80 22.97
C PRO A 536 -20.71 13.13 24.20
N GLU A 537 -20.23 12.11 24.92
CA GLU A 537 -19.40 12.25 26.11
C GLU A 537 -17.99 12.72 25.75
N GLY A 538 -17.35 12.11 24.76
CA GLY A 538 -16.02 12.50 24.31
C GLY A 538 -15.99 13.91 23.74
N ARG A 539 -17.05 14.38 23.05
CA ARG A 539 -17.17 15.79 22.63
C ARG A 539 -17.08 16.77 23.80
N LYS A 540 -17.60 16.42 24.98
CA LYS A 540 -17.54 17.26 26.19
C LYS A 540 -16.14 17.30 26.82
N LEU A 541 -15.24 16.38 26.47
CA LEU A 541 -13.89 16.33 27.00
C LEU A 541 -12.89 17.12 26.14
N ILE A 542 -13.28 17.52 24.92
CA ILE A 542 -12.41 18.28 24.01
C ILE A 542 -12.18 19.69 24.55
N ARG A 543 -10.91 20.00 24.83
CA ARG A 543 -10.43 21.32 25.28
C ARG A 543 -9.54 22.03 24.26
N ALA A 544 -8.83 21.28 23.43
CA ALA A 544 -8.02 21.83 22.35
C ALA A 544 -8.14 20.93 21.12
N GLU A 545 -8.47 21.52 19.98
CA GLU A 545 -8.58 20.80 18.71
C GLU A 545 -8.49 21.75 17.53
N THR A 546 -7.87 21.33 16.44
CA THR A 546 -7.89 22.04 15.17
C THR A 546 -8.52 21.17 14.08
N ARG A 547 -9.45 21.74 13.32
CA ARG A 547 -10.02 21.13 12.11
C ARG A 547 -9.85 22.04 10.91
N ALA A 548 -9.62 21.43 9.75
CA ALA A 548 -9.53 22.13 8.48
C ALA A 548 -10.68 21.65 7.58
N TYR A 549 -11.50 22.58 7.15
CA TYR A 549 -12.63 22.37 6.27
C TYR A 549 -12.30 22.93 4.90
N VAL A 550 -12.68 22.24 3.84
CA VAL A 550 -12.42 22.66 2.47
C VAL A 550 -13.71 22.68 1.66
N ARG A 551 -13.89 23.72 0.85
CA ARG A 551 -14.99 23.80 -0.11
C ARG A 551 -14.46 24.41 -1.38
N ARG A 552 -14.83 23.85 -2.52
CA ARG A 552 -14.55 24.48 -3.81
C ARG A 552 -15.67 25.45 -4.16
N ASP A 553 -15.29 26.66 -4.53
CA ASP A 553 -16.25 27.65 -5.01
C ASP A 553 -16.74 27.24 -6.41
N PRO A 554 -18.06 27.05 -6.60
CA PRO A 554 -18.61 26.63 -7.88
C PRO A 554 -18.43 27.67 -8.99
N ALA A 555 -18.28 28.96 -8.68
CA ALA A 555 -18.12 30.01 -9.69
C ALA A 555 -16.67 30.15 -10.18
N THR A 556 -15.71 30.11 -9.25
CA THR A 556 -14.28 30.32 -9.56
C THR A 556 -13.50 29.02 -9.73
N GLY A 557 -14.06 27.90 -9.27
CA GLY A 557 -13.36 26.62 -9.20
C GLY A 557 -12.22 26.60 -8.18
N LEU A 558 -12.00 27.68 -7.41
CA LEU A 558 -10.92 27.77 -6.43
C LEU A 558 -11.31 27.09 -5.12
N GLU A 559 -10.33 26.44 -4.50
CA GLU A 559 -10.52 25.82 -3.19
C GLU A 559 -10.40 26.86 -2.07
N GLN A 560 -11.45 26.96 -1.26
CA GLN A 560 -11.48 27.70 -0.01
C GLN A 560 -11.14 26.75 1.14
N VAL A 561 -10.18 27.13 1.97
CA VAL A 561 -9.79 26.42 3.18
C VAL A 561 -10.28 27.23 4.38
N TYR A 562 -10.90 26.56 5.35
CA TYR A 562 -11.43 27.13 6.57
C TYR A 562 -10.91 26.31 7.76
N ARG A 563 -9.95 26.85 8.51
CA ARG A 563 -9.40 26.25 9.73
C ARG A 563 -10.12 26.80 10.95
N VAL A 564 -10.58 25.91 11.82
CA VAL A 564 -11.21 26.23 13.10
C VAL A 564 -10.39 25.56 14.20
N SER A 565 -9.87 26.35 15.14
CA SER A 565 -9.04 25.89 16.25
C SER A 565 -9.68 26.28 17.58
N LEU A 566 -9.96 25.30 18.43
CA LEU A 566 -10.33 25.47 19.83
C LEU A 566 -9.06 25.32 20.68
N ASP A 567 -8.86 26.22 21.63
CA ASP A 567 -7.79 26.18 22.63
C ASP A 567 -8.30 26.78 23.95
N GLY A 568 -8.82 25.93 24.83
CA GLY A 568 -9.48 26.30 26.08
C GLY A 568 -10.66 27.24 25.81
N LYS A 569 -10.51 28.50 26.21
CA LYS A 569 -11.52 29.56 26.07
C LYS A 569 -11.43 30.33 24.75
N VAL A 570 -10.56 29.93 23.84
CA VAL A 570 -10.30 30.65 22.58
C VAL A 570 -10.73 29.82 21.38
N VAL A 571 -11.46 30.43 20.46
CA VAL A 571 -11.72 29.88 19.13
C VAL A 571 -11.04 30.75 18.09
N ALA A 572 -10.02 30.21 17.42
CA ALA A 572 -9.31 30.85 16.33
C ALA A 572 -9.81 30.32 14.97
N LEU A 573 -10.11 31.24 14.05
CA LEU A 573 -10.58 30.96 12.70
C LEU A 573 -9.55 31.49 11.71
N THR A 574 -9.28 30.71 10.67
CA THR A 574 -8.46 31.15 9.53
C THR A 574 -9.12 30.68 8.25
N TRP A 575 -9.42 31.57 7.31
CA TRP A 575 -10.08 31.17 6.07
C TRP A 575 -9.65 31.98 4.84
N GLY A 576 -9.65 31.34 3.68
CA GLY A 576 -9.28 31.96 2.40
C GLY A 576 -9.00 30.92 1.32
N PRO A 577 -8.62 31.36 0.11
CA PRO A 577 -8.20 30.44 -0.95
C PRO A 577 -6.94 29.66 -0.52
N ARG A 578 -6.82 28.38 -0.91
CA ARG A 578 -5.62 27.55 -0.61
C ARG A 578 -4.32 28.20 -1.11
N LEU A 579 -4.39 28.84 -2.28
CA LEU A 579 -3.31 29.56 -2.91
C LEU A 579 -3.63 31.07 -2.85
N GLY A 580 -3.40 31.68 -1.69
CA GLY A 580 -3.57 33.12 -1.51
C GLY A 580 -3.59 33.55 -0.04
N ASP A 581 -3.97 34.80 0.21
CA ASP A 581 -4.01 35.37 1.54
C ASP A 581 -5.20 34.84 2.36
N SER A 582 -4.92 34.47 3.61
CA SER A 582 -5.93 34.04 4.57
C SER A 582 -6.36 35.17 5.49
N ARG A 583 -7.65 35.20 5.81
CA ARG A 583 -8.21 36.03 6.88
C ARG A 583 -8.13 35.29 8.20
N HIS A 584 -7.94 36.02 9.29
CA HIS A 584 -7.83 35.47 10.63
C HIS A 584 -8.82 36.15 11.57
N GLN A 585 -9.41 35.39 12.49
CA GLN A 585 -10.25 35.90 13.56
C GLN A 585 -10.00 35.10 14.83
N ARG A 586 -9.96 35.75 15.99
CA ARG A 586 -9.91 35.09 17.29
C ARG A 586 -11.10 35.53 18.11
N LEU A 587 -11.74 34.57 18.77
CA LEU A 587 -12.89 34.76 19.64
C LEU A 587 -12.51 34.27 21.04
N TRP A 588 -12.79 35.07 22.05
CA TRP A 588 -12.55 34.74 23.45
C TRP A 588 -13.90 34.57 24.14
N PHE A 589 -13.99 33.56 25.01
CA PHE A 589 -15.19 33.23 25.77
C PHE A 589 -14.88 33.24 27.27
N ASP A 590 -15.91 33.41 28.10
CA ASP A 590 -15.75 33.45 29.54
C ASP A 590 -15.54 32.05 30.13
N THR A 591 -16.08 31.02 29.46
CA THR A 591 -15.98 29.62 29.86
C THR A 591 -15.55 28.68 28.74
N ASP A 592 -14.92 27.55 29.10
CA ASP A 592 -14.55 26.49 28.15
C ASP A 592 -15.79 25.88 27.46
N THR A 593 -16.92 25.84 28.16
CA THR A 593 -18.18 25.29 27.64
C THR A 593 -18.76 26.16 26.52
N GLU A 594 -18.70 27.49 26.67
CA GLU A 594 -19.15 28.43 25.63
C GLU A 594 -18.24 28.37 24.40
N ALA A 595 -16.92 28.37 24.61
CA ALA A 595 -15.95 28.23 23.52
C ALA A 595 -16.17 26.93 22.73
N ARG A 596 -16.40 25.82 23.44
CA ARG A 596 -16.67 24.51 22.83
C ARG A 596 -18.00 24.50 22.07
N THR A 597 -19.05 25.10 22.63
CA THR A 597 -20.36 25.21 21.96
C THR A 597 -20.24 26.03 20.68
N ALA A 598 -19.55 27.17 20.73
CA ALA A 598 -19.29 28.01 19.56
C ALA A 598 -18.45 27.28 18.51
N TYR A 599 -17.43 26.52 18.94
CA TYR A 599 -16.61 25.68 18.06
C TYR A 599 -17.46 24.66 17.30
N PHE A 600 -18.23 23.81 18.00
CA PHE A 600 -19.06 22.78 17.35
C PHE A 600 -20.15 23.38 16.47
N SER A 601 -20.83 24.44 16.92
CA SER A 601 -21.81 25.15 16.12
C SER A 601 -21.21 25.69 14.81
N ARG A 602 -19.95 26.16 14.85
CA ARG A 602 -19.25 26.61 13.64
C ARG A 602 -18.92 25.45 12.71
N LEU A 603 -18.50 24.31 13.25
CA LEU A 603 -18.24 23.11 12.44
C LEU A 603 -19.52 22.63 11.75
N GLU A 604 -20.63 22.55 12.49
CA GLU A 604 -21.93 22.17 11.95
C GLU A 604 -22.40 23.14 10.87
N LYS A 605 -22.21 24.46 11.08
CA LYS A 605 -22.51 25.48 10.07
C LYS A 605 -21.64 25.31 8.81
N LEU A 606 -20.34 25.05 8.96
CA LEU A 606 -19.45 24.80 7.81
C LEU A 606 -19.90 23.57 7.02
N THR A 607 -20.28 22.48 7.70
CA THR A 607 -20.82 21.29 7.05
C THR A 607 -22.15 21.58 6.34
N ALA A 608 -23.05 22.36 6.96
CA ALA A 608 -24.30 22.79 6.34
C ALA A 608 -24.07 23.69 5.10
N ASP A 609 -23.02 24.52 5.13
CA ASP A 609 -22.57 25.36 4.01
C ASP A 609 -21.84 24.54 2.92
N GLY A 610 -21.75 23.22 3.04
CA GLY A 610 -21.13 22.32 2.06
C GLY A 610 -19.60 22.23 2.12
N TYR A 611 -18.98 22.64 3.24
CA TYR A 611 -17.56 22.37 3.47
C TYR A 611 -17.34 20.93 3.94
N ILE A 612 -16.23 20.35 3.50
CA ILE A 612 -15.81 18.98 3.80
C ILE A 612 -14.69 19.01 4.84
N ASP A 613 -14.78 18.18 5.89
CA ASP A 613 -13.67 18.02 6.85
C ASP A 613 -12.48 17.33 6.16
N ALA A 614 -11.37 18.03 6.05
CA ALA A 614 -10.10 17.55 5.50
C ALA A 614 -9.11 17.09 6.60
N ALA A 615 -9.47 17.23 7.88
CA ALA A 615 -8.68 16.76 9.01
C ALA A 615 -9.05 15.33 9.44
N SER A 616 -10.26 14.86 9.11
CA SER A 616 -10.69 13.46 9.29
C SER A 616 -9.81 12.45 8.53
N THR A 617 -9.05 12.92 7.55
CA THR A 617 -8.15 12.12 6.69
C THR A 617 -6.68 12.21 7.09
N LEU A 618 -6.36 12.67 8.30
CA LEU A 618 -5.01 12.64 8.89
C LEU A 618 -4.88 11.64 10.06
N VAL A 619 -5.96 10.88 10.34
CA VAL A 619 -6.02 9.84 11.37
C VAL A 619 -5.70 8.49 10.74
#